data_AF-A0A4U7ASC4-F1
#
_entry.id   AF-A0A4U7ASC4-F1
#
_cell.length_a   1.000
_cell.length_b   1.000
_cell.length_c   1.000
_cell.angle_alpha   90.00
_cell.angle_beta   90.00
_cell.angle_gamma   90.00
#
_symmetry.space_group_name_H-M   'P 1'
#
loop_
_entity.id
_entity.type
_entity.pdbx_description
1 polymer ?
#
loop_
_entity_poly.entity_id
_entity_poly.type
_entity_poly.pdbx_seq_one_letter_code
_entity_poly.pdbx_strand_id
1 'polypeptide(L)'
;MTEHESEAGRLLSLGHYAQAEDLYRNRVNTICQSEGVEASYRDQYHLSISLVQQQKFAEAEHILKEVLAFLTSRQEGRDTENFAEQEMATRKLLSQALRGQGRSEGAEGLLG
;
A
#
# COMPACT_ATOMS: atom_id res chain seq x y z
N MET A 1 4.65 -25.27 2.96
CA MET A 1 5.89 -24.52 2.63
C MET A 1 5.48 -23.51 1.58
N THR A 2 4.94 -22.36 2.01
CA THR A 2 4.47 -21.31 1.11
C THR A 2 5.69 -20.61 0.51
N GLU A 3 5.77 -20.65 -0.82
CA GLU A 3 6.86 -20.11 -1.63
C GLU A 3 7.15 -18.64 -1.27
N HIS A 4 8.30 -18.45 -0.63
CA HIS A 4 9.07 -17.21 -0.49
C HIS A 4 8.28 -15.94 -0.10
N GLU A 5 7.92 -15.83 1.18
CA GLU A 5 7.76 -14.50 1.77
C GLU A 5 9.08 -13.74 1.55
N SER A 6 9.02 -12.67 0.77
CA SER A 6 10.18 -11.83 0.56
C SER A 6 10.73 -11.31 1.89
N GLU A 7 12.02 -11.06 1.99
CA GLU A 7 12.63 -10.50 3.21
C GLU A 7 11.89 -9.24 3.71
N ALA A 8 11.44 -8.39 2.78
CA ALA A 8 10.61 -7.22 3.09
C ALA A 8 9.27 -7.59 3.74
N GLY A 9 8.58 -8.61 3.21
CA GLY A 9 7.36 -9.16 3.78
C GLY A 9 7.58 -9.71 5.19
N ARG A 10 8.64 -10.50 5.36
CA ARG A 10 8.99 -11.11 6.65
C ARG A 10 9.29 -10.05 7.71
N LEU A 11 10.06 -9.03 7.35
CA LEU A 11 10.37 -7.90 8.23
C LEU A 11 9.09 -7.12 8.60
N LEU A 12 8.20 -6.90 7.64
CA LEU A 12 6.91 -6.26 7.88
C LEU A 12 6.05 -7.08 8.87
N SER A 13 5.94 -8.38 8.65
CA SER A 13 5.18 -9.31 9.51
C SER A 13 5.74 -9.39 10.94
N LEU A 14 7.05 -9.22 11.11
CA LEU A 14 7.73 -9.20 12.41
C LEU A 14 7.74 -7.83 13.09
N GLY A 15 7.18 -6.79 12.45
CA GLY A 15 7.14 -5.44 13.01
C GLY A 15 8.43 -4.62 12.82
N HIS A 16 9.37 -5.10 12.01
CA HIS A 16 10.60 -4.39 11.65
C HIS A 16 10.33 -3.35 10.54
N TYR A 17 9.44 -2.40 10.81
CA TYR A 17 8.86 -1.51 9.81
C TYR A 17 9.89 -0.63 9.07
N ALA A 18 10.92 -0.14 9.77
CA ALA A 18 11.97 0.67 9.13
C ALA A 18 12.79 -0.14 8.12
N GLN A 19 13.14 -1.38 8.46
CA GLN A 19 13.89 -2.26 7.56
C GLN A 19 13.01 -2.74 6.38
N ALA A 20 11.73 -2.99 6.64
CA ALA A 20 10.76 -3.30 5.59
C ALA A 20 10.60 -2.12 4.62
N GLU A 21 10.50 -0.89 5.14
CA GLU A 21 10.44 0.34 4.33
C GLU A 21 11.61 0.45 3.37
N ASP A 22 12.85 0.31 3.86
CA ASP A 22 14.05 0.43 3.01
C ASP A 22 14.04 -0.57 1.85
N LEU A 23 13.64 -1.83 2.12
CA LEU A 23 13.55 -2.86 1.09
C LEU A 23 12.40 -2.61 0.11
N TYR A 24 11.23 -2.20 0.59
CA TYR A 24 10.11 -1.89 -0.31
C TYR A 24 10.41 -0.67 -1.17
N ARG A 25 11.09 0.38 -0.65
CA ARG A 25 11.54 1.51 -1.47
C ARG A 25 12.48 1.08 -2.58
N ASN A 26 13.44 0.21 -2.28
CA ASN A 26 14.37 -0.31 -3.29
C ASN A 26 13.63 -1.09 -4.39
N ARG A 27 12.69 -1.96 -4.00
CA ARG A 27 11.85 -2.73 -4.92
C ARG A 27 10.98 -1.85 -5.80
N VAL A 28 10.28 -0.88 -5.20
CA VAL A 28 9.45 0.09 -5.94
C VAL A 28 10.31 0.81 -6.96
N ASN A 29 11.48 1.32 -6.58
CA ASN A 29 12.39 1.99 -7.52
C ASN A 29 12.83 1.07 -8.66
N THR A 30 13.22 -0.17 -8.34
CA THR A 30 13.70 -1.14 -9.34
C THR A 30 12.60 -1.50 -10.33
N ILE A 31 11.42 -1.87 -9.84
CA ILE A 31 10.27 -2.28 -10.68
C ILE A 31 9.74 -1.09 -11.47
N CYS A 32 9.66 0.09 -10.86
CA CYS A 32 9.23 1.29 -11.55
C CYS A 32 10.16 1.64 -12.71
N GLN A 33 11.47 1.44 -12.57
CA GLN A 33 12.44 1.69 -13.63
C GLN A 33 12.39 0.64 -14.75
N SER A 34 12.07 -0.62 -14.43
CA SER A 34 12.05 -1.71 -15.42
C SER A 34 10.71 -1.87 -16.13
N GLU A 35 9.60 -1.71 -15.41
CA GLU A 35 8.26 -2.14 -15.83
C GLU A 35 7.19 -1.05 -15.68
N GLY A 36 7.52 0.08 -15.05
CA GLY A 36 6.61 1.20 -14.84
C GLY A 36 5.98 1.24 -13.45
N VAL A 37 5.34 2.38 -13.13
CA VAL A 37 4.78 2.66 -11.80
C VAL A 37 3.70 1.64 -11.44
N GLU A 38 2.84 1.31 -12.39
CA GLU A 38 1.74 0.38 -12.24
C GLU A 38 2.19 -1.03 -11.83
N ALA A 39 3.35 -1.48 -12.32
CA ALA A 39 3.90 -2.79 -11.96
C ALA A 39 4.34 -2.86 -10.48
N SER A 40 4.66 -1.72 -9.87
CA SER A 40 5.14 -1.63 -8.49
C SER A 40 4.04 -1.51 -7.42
N TYR A 41 2.76 -1.50 -7.81
CA TYR A 41 1.65 -1.15 -6.91
C TYR A 41 1.55 -2.02 -5.65
N ARG A 42 1.91 -3.31 -5.72
CA ARG A 42 1.91 -4.21 -4.56
C ARG A 42 2.98 -3.85 -3.55
N ASP A 43 4.19 -3.54 -4.02
CA ASP A 43 5.28 -3.09 -3.14
C ASP A 43 4.99 -1.68 -2.59
N GLN A 44 4.36 -0.80 -3.37
CA GLN A 44 3.86 0.50 -2.90
C GLN A 44 2.81 0.36 -1.78
N TYR A 45 1.89 -0.59 -1.89
CA TYR A 45 0.93 -0.90 -0.83
C TYR A 45 1.62 -1.36 0.46
N HIS A 46 2.58 -2.31 0.38
CA HIS A 46 3.31 -2.76 1.57
C HIS A 46 4.26 -1.71 2.16
N LEU A 47 4.86 -0.87 1.31
CA LEU A 47 5.58 0.33 1.74
C LEU A 47 4.67 1.21 2.58
N SER A 48 3.44 1.43 2.12
CA SER A 48 2.45 2.25 2.83
C SER A 48 2.08 1.66 4.20
N ILE A 49 1.99 0.33 4.33
CA ILE A 49 1.80 -0.31 5.66
C ILE A 49 2.98 0.07 6.58
N SER A 50 4.21 -0.09 6.08
CA SER A 50 5.43 0.23 6.84
C SER A 50 5.47 1.69 7.28
N LEU A 51 5.02 2.61 6.42
CA LEU A 51 4.94 4.05 6.69
C LEU A 51 3.86 4.38 7.73
N VAL A 52 2.66 3.80 7.62
CA VAL A 52 1.57 4.00 8.59
C VAL A 52 1.99 3.53 9.99
N GLN A 53 2.65 2.38 10.09
CA GLN A 53 3.12 1.85 11.38
C GLN A 53 4.20 2.73 12.02
N GLN A 54 4.96 3.46 11.21
CA GLN A 54 5.93 4.46 11.65
C GLN A 54 5.33 5.87 11.82
N GLN A 55 4.00 6.01 11.70
CA GLN A 55 3.29 7.30 11.76
C GLN A 55 3.71 8.31 10.67
N LYS A 56 4.33 7.84 9.59
CA LYS A 56 4.67 8.63 8.39
C LYS A 56 3.43 8.80 7.50
N PHE A 57 2.37 9.35 8.08
CA PHE A 57 1.02 9.31 7.50
C PHE A 57 0.86 10.11 6.21
N ALA A 58 1.54 11.26 6.09
CA ALA A 58 1.45 12.11 4.90
C ALA A 58 2.05 11.42 3.66
N GLU A 59 3.17 10.72 3.83
CA GLU A 59 3.78 9.95 2.75
C GLU A 59 2.95 8.71 2.41
N ALA A 60 2.45 8.00 3.42
CA ALA A 60 1.54 6.88 3.20
C ALA A 60 0.28 7.30 2.44
N GLU A 61 -0.33 8.44 2.79
CA GLU A 61 -1.51 8.96 2.08
C GLU A 61 -1.23 9.17 0.60
N HIS A 62 -0.09 9.77 0.26
CA HIS A 62 0.27 10.04 -1.13
C HIS A 62 0.34 8.75 -1.94
N ILE A 63 1.09 7.76 -1.46
CA ILE A 63 1.27 6.47 -2.13
C ILE A 63 -0.06 5.71 -2.22
N LEU A 64 -0.86 5.70 -1.15
CA LEU A 64 -2.14 5.00 -1.12
C LEU A 64 -3.16 5.57 -2.10
N LYS A 65 -3.13 6.89 -2.36
CA LYS A 65 -3.96 7.51 -3.40
C LYS A 65 -3.55 7.06 -4.79
N GLU A 66 -2.25 6.92 -5.06
CA GLU A 66 -1.75 6.43 -6.34
C GLU A 66 -2.13 4.96 -6.55
N VAL A 67 -1.96 4.11 -5.52
CA VAL A 67 -2.39 2.70 -5.55
C VAL A 67 -3.88 2.59 -5.78
N LEU A 68 -4.70 3.40 -5.09
CA LEU A 68 -6.15 3.38 -5.26
C LEU A 68 -6.55 3.89 -6.66
N ALA A 69 -5.89 4.91 -7.19
CA ALA A 69 -6.12 5.40 -8.55
C ALA A 69 -5.81 4.33 -9.59
N PHE A 70 -4.72 3.58 -9.41
CA PHE A 70 -4.37 2.45 -10.28
C PHE A 70 -5.39 1.30 -10.19
N LEU A 71 -5.76 0.87 -8.97
CA LEU A 71 -6.76 -0.17 -8.79
C LEU A 71 -8.09 0.25 -9.44
N THR A 72 -8.54 1.47 -9.18
CA THR A 72 -9.78 1.99 -9.76
C THR A 72 -9.69 2.30 -11.25
N SER A 73 -8.52 2.40 -11.88
CA SER A 73 -8.41 2.59 -13.34
C SER A 73 -8.45 1.27 -14.12
N ARG A 74 -8.12 0.13 -13.49
CA ARG A 74 -8.20 -1.20 -14.15
C ARG A 74 -9.63 -1.54 -14.53
N GLN A 75 -9.84 -1.94 -15.79
CA GLN A 75 -11.08 -2.56 -16.25
C GLN A 75 -11.06 -4.08 -16.04
N GLU A 76 -9.89 -4.71 -16.20
CA GLU A 76 -9.75 -6.16 -16.08
C GLU A 76 -9.62 -6.62 -14.63
N GLY A 77 -10.39 -7.65 -14.26
CA GLY A 77 -10.33 -8.29 -12.95
C GLY A 77 -11.13 -7.59 -11.84
N ARG A 78 -11.90 -6.54 -12.16
CA ARG A 78 -12.77 -5.85 -11.17
C ARG A 78 -13.81 -6.75 -10.52
N ASP A 79 -14.31 -7.73 -11.26
CA ASP A 79 -15.32 -8.69 -10.76
C ASP A 79 -14.69 -9.82 -9.91
N THR A 80 -13.38 -9.78 -9.67
CA THR A 80 -12.71 -10.78 -8.83
C THR A 80 -12.73 -10.37 -7.37
N GLU A 81 -12.95 -11.33 -6.48
CA GLU A 81 -12.91 -11.14 -5.02
C GLU A 81 -11.58 -10.50 -4.58
N ASN A 82 -10.47 -10.98 -5.14
CA ASN A 82 -9.13 -10.45 -4.85
C ASN A 82 -8.98 -8.96 -5.21
N PHE A 83 -9.64 -8.46 -6.26
CA PHE A 83 -9.62 -7.03 -6.57
C PHE A 83 -10.38 -6.22 -5.52
N ALA A 84 -11.60 -6.63 -5.18
CA ALA A 84 -12.42 -5.94 -4.18
C ALA A 84 -11.74 -5.90 -2.81
N GLU A 85 -11.06 -6.99 -2.43
CA GLU A 85 -10.26 -7.04 -1.21
C GLU A 85 -9.07 -6.06 -1.24
N GLN A 86 -8.33 -5.99 -2.36
CA GLN A 86 -7.20 -5.06 -2.51
C GLN A 86 -7.66 -3.60 -2.43
N GLU A 87 -8.76 -3.27 -3.10
CA GLU A 87 -9.33 -1.93 -3.06
C GLU A 87 -9.79 -1.57 -1.64
N MET A 88 -10.56 -2.44 -0.99
CA MET A 88 -11.04 -2.21 0.37
C MET A 88 -9.89 -2.07 1.38
N ALA A 89 -8.87 -2.92 1.28
CA ALA A 89 -7.69 -2.85 2.13
C ALA A 89 -6.93 -1.53 1.94
N THR A 90 -6.78 -1.08 0.69
CA THR A 90 -6.16 0.22 0.36
C THR A 90 -6.97 1.38 0.95
N ARG A 91 -8.30 1.37 0.81
CA ARG A 91 -9.20 2.39 1.40
C ARG A 91 -9.12 2.42 2.93
N LYS A 92 -9.08 1.25 3.59
CA LYS A 92 -8.90 1.15 5.05
C LYS A 92 -7.58 1.75 5.51
N LEU A 93 -6.50 1.43 4.81
CA LEU A 93 -5.18 1.95 5.16
C LEU A 93 -5.07 3.46 4.90
N LEU A 94 -5.70 3.96 3.83
CA LEU A 94 -5.79 5.39 3.55
C LEU A 94 -6.62 6.13 4.62
N SER A 95 -7.74 5.55 5.04
CA SER A 95 -8.56 6.05 6.15
C SER A 95 -7.72 6.14 7.44
N GLN A 96 -6.90 5.13 7.73
CA GLN A 96 -5.98 5.15 8.87
C GLN A 96 -4.93 6.26 8.75
N ALA A 97 -4.31 6.45 7.58
CA ALA A 97 -3.36 7.52 7.35
C ALA A 97 -3.99 8.91 7.51
N LEU A 98 -5.23 9.10 7.05
CA LEU A 98 -5.98 10.36 7.22
C LEU A 98 -6.32 10.63 8.70
N ARG A 99 -6.79 9.61 9.43
CA ARG A 99 -7.03 9.72 10.88
C ARG A 99 -5.75 10.05 11.64
N GLY A 100 -4.62 9.44 11.26
CA GLY A 100 -3.31 9.74 11.84
C GLY A 100 -2.86 11.20 11.65
N GLN A 101 -3.39 11.89 10.63
CA GLN A 101 -3.19 13.32 10.40
C GLN A 101 -4.27 14.21 11.03
N GLY A 102 -5.22 13.64 11.79
CA GLY A 102 -6.35 14.37 12.35
C GLY A 102 -7.49 14.67 11.35
N ARG A 103 -7.45 14.09 10.14
CA ARG A 103 -8.42 14.33 9.06
C ARG A 103 -9.51 13.25 9.03
N SER A 104 -10.37 13.24 10.05
CA SER A 104 -11.40 12.22 10.23
C SER A 104 -12.50 12.23 9.15
N GLU A 105 -12.91 13.41 8.66
CA GLU A 105 -14.00 13.54 7.67
C GLU A 105 -13.65 12.88 6.33
N GLY A 106 -12.41 13.05 5.85
CA GLY A 106 -11.93 12.39 4.63
C GLY A 106 -11.75 10.88 4.79
N ALA A 107 -11.59 10.40 6.02
CA ALA A 107 -11.38 8.99 6.33
C ALA A 107 -12.69 8.18 6.32
N GLU A 108 -13.81 8.80 6.65
CA GLU A 108 -15.14 8.18 6.68
C GLU A 108 -15.72 7.99 5.27
N GLY A 109 -15.50 8.96 4.38
CA GLY A 109 -15.94 8.88 2.98
C GLY A 109 -15.27 7.77 2.15
N LEU A 110 -14.20 7.14 2.67
CA LEU A 110 -13.49 6.06 1.98
C LEU A 110 -14.05 4.67 2.30
N LEU A 111 -14.85 4.52 3.36
CA LEU A 111 -15.36 3.22 3.84
C LEU A 111 -16.87 3.05 3.64
N GLY A 112 -17.56 4.10 3.19
CA GLY A 112 -19.00 4.11 2.93
C GLY A 112 -19.38 3.69 1.52
#